data_AF-A0A657FT34-F1
#
_entry.id   AF-A0A657FT34-F1
#
_cell.length_a   1.000
_cell.length_b   1.000
_cell.length_c   1.000
_cell.angle_alpha   90.00
_cell.angle_beta   90.00
_cell.angle_gamma   90.00
#
_symmetry.space_group_name_H-M   'P 1'
#
loop_
_entity.id
_entity.type
_entity.pdbx_description
1 polymer ?
#
loop_
_entity_poly.entity_id
_entity_poly.type
_entity_poly.pdbx_seq_one_letter_code
_entity_poly.pdbx_strand_id
1 'polypeptide(L)' 'MQTIIYQIVPNEWVTEKLLIAATGLKPGTILRARKESWLLGREYKHVAPGGHPKPTSECMYYIPEINRWIKNQPDPDFDL' A
#
# COMPACT_ATOMS: atom_id res chain seq x y z
N MET A 1 -27.79 25.25 17.87
CA MET A 1 -27.22 25.19 16.51
C MET A 1 -26.20 24.07 16.51
N GLN A 2 -26.40 23.03 15.69
CA GLN A 2 -25.57 21.82 15.74
C GLN A 2 -24.47 21.90 14.68
N THR A 3 -23.21 21.83 15.09
CA THR A 3 -22.06 21.85 14.18
C THR A 3 -21.74 20.43 13.75
N ILE A 4 -21.80 20.16 12.45
CA ILE A 4 -21.39 18.88 11.87
C ILE A 4 -19.93 19.01 11.43
N ILE A 5 -19.08 18.10 11.90
CA ILE A 5 -17.66 18.02 11.51
C ILE A 5 -17.50 16.83 10.56
N TYR A 6 -16.96 17.08 9.36
CA TYR A 6 -16.58 16.04 8.40
C TYR A 6 -15.08 15.84 8.45
N GLN A 7 -14.63 14.63 8.80
CA GLN A 7 -13.22 14.26 8.74
C GLN A 7 -12.95 13.52 7.43
N ILE A 8 -12.21 14.15 6.52
CA ILE A 8 -11.75 13.52 5.28
C ILE A 8 -10.45 12.79 5.59
N VAL A 9 -10.42 11.49 5.28
CA VAL A 9 -9.22 10.66 5.37
C VAL A 9 -8.89 10.07 3.99
N PRO A 10 -7.62 9.73 3.72
CA PRO A 10 -7.27 9.01 2.51
C PRO A 10 -8.06 7.70 2.39
N ASN A 11 -8.41 7.33 1.15
CA ASN A 11 -8.96 6.02 0.87
C ASN A 11 -7.97 4.92 1.32
N GLU A 12 -8.48 3.73 1.64
CA GLU A 12 -7.62 2.62 2.05
C GLU A 12 -6.77 2.10 0.89
N TRP A 13 -7.30 2.20 -0.33
CA TRP A 13 -6.58 1.91 -1.57
C TRP A 13 -6.01 3.20 -2.17
N VAL A 14 -4.69 3.28 -2.25
CA VAL A 14 -3.96 4.48 -2.69
C VAL A 14 -3.01 4.20 -3.83
N THR A 15 -2.62 5.25 -4.54
CA THR A 15 -1.55 5.19 -5.55
C THR A 15 -0.18 5.05 -4.89
N GLU A 16 0.84 4.65 -5.66
CA GLU A 16 2.21 4.55 -5.17
C GLU A 16 2.70 5.85 -4.51
N LYS A 17 2.40 7.00 -5.12
CA LYS A 17 2.80 8.32 -4.59
C LYS A 17 2.25 8.57 -3.19
N LEU A 18 0.98 8.24 -2.96
CA LEU A 18 0.34 8.40 -1.65
C LEU A 18 0.81 7.35 -0.66
N LEU A 19 1.07 6.12 -1.10
CA LEU A 19 1.69 5.10 -0.26
C LEU A 19 3.06 5.57 0.26
N ILE A 20 3.90 6.09 -0.63
CA ILE A 20 5.23 6.64 -0.29
C ILE A 20 5.07 7.77 0.72
N ALA A 21 4.15 8.71 0.47
CA ALA A 21 3.91 9.83 1.38
C ALA A 21 3.41 9.37 2.76
N ALA A 22 2.57 8.33 2.82
CA ALA A 22 1.98 7.83 4.06
C ALA A 22 2.93 6.95 4.89
N THR A 23 3.82 6.19 4.24
CA THR A 23 4.64 5.15 4.89
C THR A 23 6.13 5.47 4.91
N GLY A 24 6.61 6.36 4.03
CA GLY A 24 8.03 6.62 3.84
C GLY A 24 8.79 5.52 3.08
N LEU A 25 8.11 4.46 2.61
CA LEU A 25 8.75 3.39 1.83
C LEU A 25 9.32 3.94 0.51
N LYS A 26 10.52 3.48 0.13
CA LYS A 26 11.14 3.84 -1.15
C LYS A 26 10.48 3.06 -2.31
N PRO A 27 10.42 3.62 -3.54
CA PRO A 27 9.90 2.89 -4.71
C PRO A 27 10.58 1.53 -4.94
N GLY A 28 11.91 1.46 -4.73
CA GLY A 28 12.65 0.20 -4.83
C GLY A 28 12.20 -0.85 -3.80
N THR A 29 11.89 -0.43 -2.57
CA THR A 29 11.37 -1.31 -1.52
C THR A 29 9.98 -1.81 -1.88
N ILE A 30 9.10 -0.95 -2.37
CA ILE A 30 7.75 -1.30 -2.83
C ILE A 30 7.82 -2.33 -3.97
N LEU A 31 8.71 -2.11 -4.94
CA LEU A 31 8.92 -3.03 -6.06
C LEU A 31 9.40 -4.41 -5.59
N ARG A 32 10.33 -4.46 -4.63
CA ARG A 32 10.80 -5.73 -4.06
C ARG A 32 9.72 -6.42 -3.24
N ALA A 33 9.00 -5.68 -2.40
CA ALA A 33 7.90 -6.22 -1.62
C ALA A 33 6.83 -6.86 -2.52
N ARG A 34 6.45 -6.22 -3.63
CA ARG A 34 5.54 -6.82 -4.64
C ARG A 34 6.03 -8.13 -5.26
N LYS A 35 7.35 -8.30 -5.38
CA LYS A 35 7.96 -9.50 -5.96
C LYS A 35 8.14 -10.62 -4.94
N GLU A 36 8.38 -10.28 -3.69
CA GLU A 36 8.91 -11.23 -2.69
C GLU A 36 7.95 -11.49 -1.52
N SER A 37 7.09 -10.53 -1.15
CA SER A 37 6.37 -10.58 0.14
C SER A 37 4.88 -10.24 0.06
N TRP A 38 4.51 -9.30 -0.80
CA TRP A 38 3.14 -8.82 -0.95
C TRP A 38 2.38 -9.67 -1.95
N LEU A 39 1.11 -9.92 -1.66
CA LEU A 39 0.23 -10.75 -2.46
C LEU A 39 -0.73 -9.87 -3.27
N LEU A 40 -0.86 -10.20 -4.56
CA LEU A 40 -1.84 -9.58 -5.43
C LEU A 40 -3.25 -9.83 -4.88
N GLY A 41 -4.03 -8.75 -4.73
CA GLY A 41 -5.36 -8.76 -4.13
C GLY A 41 -5.39 -8.48 -2.61
N ARG A 42 -4.24 -8.53 -1.92
CA ARG A 42 -4.13 -8.25 -0.48
C ARG A 42 -3.45 -6.91 -0.21
N GLU A 43 -2.15 -6.80 -0.46
CA GLU A 43 -1.40 -5.56 -0.25
C GLU A 43 -1.43 -4.65 -1.48
N TYR A 44 -1.58 -5.22 -2.68
CA TYR A 44 -1.66 -4.44 -3.92
C TYR A 44 -2.61 -5.09 -4.94
N LYS A 45 -3.14 -4.31 -5.87
CA LYS A 45 -3.94 -4.81 -6.99
C LYS A 45 -3.74 -3.96 -8.23
N HIS A 46 -3.92 -4.59 -9.39
CA HIS A 46 -4.01 -3.89 -10.66
C HIS A 46 -5.45 -3.43 -10.88
N VAL A 47 -5.63 -2.19 -11.32
CA VAL A 47 -6.93 -1.58 -11.60
C VAL A 47 -6.96 -1.14 -13.06
N ALA A 48 -8.08 -1.44 -13.73
CA ALA A 48 -8.34 -0.98 -15.08
C ALA A 48 -9.82 -0.56 -15.20
N PRO A 49 -10.14 0.52 -15.95
CA PRO A 49 -11.51 1.00 -16.10
C PRO A 49 -12.48 -0.06 -16.64
N GLY A 50 -12.01 -0.95 -17.50
CA GLY A 50 -12.81 -2.02 -18.11
C GLY A 50 -12.96 -3.28 -17.27
N GLY A 51 -12.51 -3.30 -16.00
CA GLY A 51 -12.65 -4.46 -15.12
C GLY A 51 -11.71 -5.64 -15.41
N HIS A 52 -10.87 -5.54 -16.45
CA HIS A 52 -9.90 -6.56 -16.84
C HIS A 52 -8.47 -6.02 -16.71
N PRO A 53 -7.91 -6.00 -15.49
CA PRO A 53 -6.57 -5.48 -15.26
C PRO A 53 -5.50 -6.37 -15.87
N LYS A 54 -4.49 -5.75 -16.48
CA LYS A 54 -3.28 -6.39 -17.01
C LYS A 54 -2.12 -6.19 -16.04
N PRO A 55 -1.02 -6.95 -16.16
CA PRO A 55 0.20 -6.72 -15.36
C PRO A 55 0.79 -5.31 -15.50
N THR A 56 0.50 -4.63 -16.62
CA THR A 56 0.91 -3.25 -16.90
C THR A 56 -0.13 -2.19 -16.49
N SER A 57 -1.30 -2.61 -16.00
CA SER A 57 -2.32 -1.68 -15.52
C SER A 57 -1.90 -0.99 -14.23
N GLU A 58 -2.53 0.16 -13.95
CA GLU A 58 -2.27 0.96 -12.76
C GLU A 58 -2.35 0.10 -11.49
N CYS A 59 -1.39 0.32 -10.58
CA CYS A 59 -1.28 -0.44 -9.35
C CYS A 59 -1.74 0.43 -8.17
N MET A 60 -2.68 -0.11 -7.40
CA MET A 60 -3.18 0.47 -6.17
C MET A 60 -2.73 -0.38 -4.98
N TYR A 61 -2.54 0.26 -3.84
CA TYR A 61 -1.94 -0.33 -2.64
C TYR A 61 -2.88 -0.18 -1.45
N TYR A 62 -3.03 -1.24 -0.67
CA TYR A 62 -3.94 -1.27 0.48
C TYR A 62 -3.18 -0.96 1.77
N ILE A 63 -3.34 0.28 2.25
CA ILE A 63 -2.61 0.80 3.41
C ILE A 63 -2.78 -0.09 4.66
N PRO A 64 -3.97 -0.60 5.02
CA PRO A 64 -4.13 -1.39 6.24
C PRO A 64 -3.27 -2.66 6.28
N GLU A 65 -3.22 -3.43 5.17
CA GLU A 65 -2.41 -4.66 5.12
C GLU A 65 -0.92 -4.36 4.98
N ILE A 66 -0.55 -3.30 4.25
CA ILE A 66 0.86 -2.86 4.20
C ILE A 66 1.34 -2.43 5.59
N ASN A 67 0.52 -1.69 6.35
CA ASN A 67 0.85 -1.32 7.73
C ASN A 67 0.94 -2.54 8.65
N ARG A 68 0.07 -3.55 8.46
CA ARG A 68 0.16 -4.83 9.17
C ARG A 68 1.50 -5.53 8.85
N TRP A 69 1.87 -5.57 7.58
CA TRP A 69 3.14 -6.14 7.12
C TRP A 69 4.35 -5.39 7.71
N ILE A 70 4.33 -4.05 7.76
CA ILE A 70 5.38 -3.23 8.38
C ILE A 70 5.51 -3.57 9.88
N LYS A 71 4.38 -3.63 10.60
CA LYS A 71 4.36 -3.93 12.05
C LYS A 71 4.90 -5.31 12.39
N ASN A 72 4.82 -6.25 11.45
CA ASN A 72 5.28 -7.63 11.61
C ASN A 72 6.69 -7.86 11.07
N GLN A 73 7.41 -6.81 10.63
CA GLN A 73 8.81 -6.98 10.26
C GLN A 73 9.61 -7.35 11.51
N PRO A 74 10.49 -8.38 11.43
CA PRO A 74 11.40 -8.66 12.52
C PRO A 74 12.40 -7.51 12.68
N ASP A 75 12.91 -7.34 13.89
CA ASP A 75 14.11 -6.53 14.09
C ASP A 75 15.28 -7.16 13.31
N PRO A 76 16.23 -6.35 12.81
CA PRO A 76 17.41 -6.89 12.16
C PRO A 76 18.14 -7.80 13.14
N ASP A 77 18.58 -8.96 12.64
CA ASP A 77 19.48 -9.83 13.39
C ASP A 77 20.82 -9.10 13.55
N PHE A 78 21.19 -8.83 14.80
CA PHE A 78 22.44 -8.14 15.15
C PHE A 78 23.58 -9.12 15.44
N ASP A 79 23.45 -10.39 15.05
CA ASP A 79 24.57 -11.34 15.03
C ASP A 79 25.60 -10.93 13.96
N LEU A 80 26.30 -9.82 14.23
CA LEU A 80 27.54 -9.35 13.61
C LEU A 80 28.73 -9.70 14.52
#